data_AF-A0A2G6EFA2-F1
#
_entry.id   AF-A0A2G6EFA2-F1
#
_cell.length_a   1.000
_cell.length_b   1.000
_cell.length_c   1.000
_cell.angle_alpha   90.00
_cell.angle_beta   90.00
_cell.angle_gamma   90.00
#
_symmetry.space_group_name_H-M   'P 1'
#
loop_
_entity.id
_entity.type
_entity.pdbx_description
1 polymer ?
#
loop_
_entity_poly.entity_id
_entity_poly.type
_entity_poly.pdbx_seq_one_letter_code
_entity_poly.pdbx_strand_id
1 'polypeptide(L)'
;MNSRDYPDISLHELATLSPDERTRLLLRVEDELEPFIEKVRPLIDEVAAEGDAALARHAARFDGAEGLDADAIAVGRQEFDRAFDELDSADIDTMSYAADNIRRYHEAQMPGEFWMKEIRPGVLVGERFTPINAVACYSPRGKGSFPVVTLMTAIPAAVAGVRLPIILTPAMPDGSVEPATLVAARLAGVEAVFKAGGASAVAAAAYGTASIPKCDRIEGPGSPWLMAAKRVLANRIDGGLPAGPTETIILADPTADPAIAALDMCIESEHGPDGSAFLVTWDRGLAEAVRAGIPGYWNHQSDTLAGYSATVLSGPRGGIVLAADAEDAYRFINDYAPEHCQVLSKTPFEHLAHITEAAEILLGEHAPGTLANYLMGPNCVLPTSGAARTHSPLGVHNFLKSASVGHVTAAGYAELAPHAHRFAKLEGFDGHANAVSSLREGAGLHEMGIVAGDAGDAGDAGDAGDAGSDGSDGSDEVGSDKPEAAIDEGGERNSGEGAA
;
A
#
# COMPACT_ATOMS: atom_id res chain seq x y z
N MET A 1 -34.92 21.09 8.11
CA MET A 1 -34.09 20.09 8.80
C MET A 1 -35.01 18.96 9.20
N ASN A 2 -35.08 17.90 8.38
CA ASN A 2 -35.73 16.67 8.82
C ASN A 2 -34.80 16.08 9.87
N SER A 3 -35.21 16.02 11.14
CA SER A 3 -34.41 15.27 12.12
C SER A 3 -34.47 13.81 11.71
N ARG A 4 -33.36 13.29 11.19
CA ARG A 4 -33.24 11.86 10.96
C ARG A 4 -33.30 11.17 12.32
N ASP A 5 -34.22 10.22 12.46
CA ASP A 5 -34.42 9.45 13.69
C ASP A 5 -33.48 8.24 13.68
N TYR A 6 -32.18 8.51 13.85
CA TYR A 6 -31.16 7.47 13.97
C TYR A 6 -30.91 7.13 15.45
N PRO A 7 -30.49 5.89 15.76
CA PRO A 7 -30.14 5.51 17.11
C PRO A 7 -28.99 6.36 17.66
N ASP A 8 -28.92 6.48 18.99
CA ASP A 8 -27.81 7.14 19.66
C ASP A 8 -26.48 6.45 19.34
N ILE A 9 -25.45 7.24 19.12
CA ILE A 9 -24.08 6.77 18.95
C ILE A 9 -23.63 6.07 20.23
N SER A 10 -22.98 4.92 20.08
CA SER A 10 -22.49 4.10 21.20
C SER A 10 -21.36 4.82 21.95
N LEU A 11 -21.39 4.73 23.28
CA LEU A 11 -20.29 5.15 24.16
C LEU A 11 -19.83 3.94 24.98
N HIS A 12 -18.57 3.57 24.82
CA HIS A 12 -17.94 2.41 25.42
C HIS A 12 -16.90 2.86 26.44
N GLU A 13 -17.20 2.76 27.73
CA GLU A 13 -16.25 3.16 28.79
C GLU A 13 -15.38 1.99 29.22
N LEU A 14 -14.11 1.97 28.78
CA LEU A 14 -13.22 0.82 28.97
C LEU A 14 -13.10 0.38 30.44
N ALA A 15 -13.08 1.34 31.37
CA ALA A 15 -13.00 1.09 32.80
C ALA A 15 -14.19 0.31 33.38
N THR A 16 -15.32 0.25 32.66
CA THR A 16 -16.57 -0.40 33.10
C THR A 16 -16.82 -1.75 32.42
N LEU A 17 -16.10 -2.04 31.33
CA LEU A 17 -16.31 -3.25 30.53
C LEU A 17 -15.65 -4.46 31.19
N SER A 18 -16.33 -5.60 31.14
CA SER A 18 -15.71 -6.90 31.40
C SER A 18 -14.70 -7.25 30.30
N PRO A 19 -13.76 -8.19 30.55
CA PRO A 19 -12.83 -8.67 29.52
C PRO A 19 -13.53 -9.18 28.25
N ASP A 20 -14.66 -9.86 28.39
CA ASP A 20 -15.44 -10.37 27.25
C ASP A 20 -16.08 -9.23 26.45
N GLU A 21 -16.59 -8.19 27.12
CA GLU A 21 -17.14 -7.01 26.44
C GLU A 21 -16.07 -6.21 25.71
N ARG A 22 -14.89 -6.03 26.32
CA ARG A 22 -13.75 -5.40 25.64
C ARG A 22 -13.32 -6.20 24.42
N THR A 23 -13.29 -7.54 24.52
CA THR A 23 -12.94 -8.42 23.39
C THR A 23 -13.96 -8.29 22.24
N ARG A 24 -15.25 -8.09 22.54
CA ARG A 24 -16.28 -7.88 21.51
C ARG A 24 -16.06 -6.62 20.69
N LEU A 25 -15.48 -5.57 21.26
CA LEU A 25 -15.14 -4.35 20.51
C LEU A 25 -14.02 -4.59 19.48
N LEU A 26 -13.25 -5.67 19.64
CA LEU A 26 -12.18 -6.06 18.72
C LEU A 26 -12.66 -6.99 17.59
N LEU A 27 -13.95 -7.37 17.55
CA LEU A 27 -14.48 -8.28 16.52
C LEU A 27 -14.88 -7.55 15.24
N ARG A 28 -14.65 -8.17 14.08
CA ARG A 28 -14.95 -7.62 12.74
C ARG A 28 -15.98 -8.46 12.00
N VAL A 29 -16.50 -7.95 10.88
CA VAL A 29 -17.44 -8.70 10.01
C VAL A 29 -16.77 -9.89 9.33
N GLU A 30 -15.48 -9.78 9.00
CA GLU A 30 -14.76 -10.75 8.16
C GLU A 30 -14.54 -12.11 8.81
N ASP A 31 -14.86 -12.26 10.10
CA ASP A 31 -14.79 -13.55 10.81
C ASP A 31 -15.80 -14.60 10.27
N GLU A 32 -16.64 -14.27 9.26
CA GLU A 32 -17.66 -15.15 8.65
C GLU A 32 -17.48 -15.40 7.13
N LEU A 33 -16.31 -15.84 6.66
CA LEU A 33 -16.07 -16.13 5.23
C LEU A 33 -16.57 -17.51 4.76
N GLU A 34 -16.77 -18.46 5.67
CA GLU A 34 -17.11 -19.86 5.37
C GLU A 34 -18.32 -20.02 4.42
N PRO A 35 -19.44 -19.25 4.55
CA PRO A 35 -20.57 -19.38 3.64
C PRO A 35 -20.27 -19.01 2.18
N PHE A 36 -19.21 -18.23 1.93
CA PHE A 36 -18.78 -17.83 0.60
C PHE A 36 -17.87 -18.87 -0.05
N ILE A 37 -17.02 -19.54 0.74
CA ILE A 37 -16.05 -20.54 0.27
C ILE A 37 -16.71 -21.68 -0.49
N GLU A 38 -17.84 -22.20 0.00
CA GLU A 38 -18.58 -23.26 -0.68
C GLU A 38 -19.19 -22.79 -2.00
N LYS A 39 -19.65 -21.53 -2.05
CA LYS A 39 -20.35 -20.95 -3.19
C LYS A 39 -19.43 -20.47 -4.30
N VAL A 40 -18.18 -20.10 -4.00
CA VAL A 40 -17.21 -19.66 -5.03
C VAL A 40 -16.63 -20.81 -5.83
N ARG A 41 -16.60 -22.04 -5.29
CA ARG A 41 -15.94 -23.19 -5.94
C ARG A 41 -16.54 -23.53 -7.31
N PRO A 42 -17.88 -23.62 -7.48
CA PRO A 42 -18.46 -23.81 -8.80
C PRO A 42 -18.08 -22.71 -9.80
N LEU A 43 -18.07 -21.44 -9.36
CA LEU A 43 -17.70 -20.31 -10.23
C LEU A 43 -16.24 -20.40 -10.68
N ILE A 44 -15.35 -20.83 -9.78
CA ILE A 44 -13.93 -21.06 -10.08
C ILE A 44 -13.79 -22.19 -11.10
N ASP A 45 -14.50 -23.31 -10.90
CA ASP A 45 -14.45 -24.48 -11.78
C ASP A 45 -14.99 -24.14 -13.18
N GLU A 46 -16.05 -23.34 -13.28
CA GLU A 46 -16.61 -22.85 -14.55
C GLU A 46 -15.57 -22.00 -15.32
N VAL A 47 -14.90 -21.05 -14.65
CA VAL A 47 -13.85 -20.22 -15.29
C VAL A 47 -12.65 -21.07 -15.69
N ALA A 48 -12.24 -22.04 -14.87
CA ALA A 48 -11.12 -22.93 -15.19
C ALA A 48 -11.41 -23.82 -16.41
N ALA A 49 -12.67 -24.25 -16.58
CA ALA A 49 -13.08 -25.13 -17.67
C ALA A 49 -13.39 -24.37 -18.97
N GLU A 50 -13.99 -23.18 -18.86
CA GLU A 50 -14.62 -22.50 -20.00
C GLU A 50 -14.05 -21.11 -20.31
N GLY A 51 -13.17 -20.58 -19.46
CA GLY A 51 -12.49 -19.30 -19.67
C GLY A 51 -13.44 -18.13 -19.89
N ASP A 52 -13.23 -17.38 -20.98
CA ASP A 52 -13.96 -16.14 -21.29
C ASP A 52 -15.48 -16.35 -21.43
N ALA A 53 -15.92 -17.54 -21.85
CA ALA A 53 -17.34 -17.86 -21.93
C ALA A 53 -18.01 -17.89 -20.55
N ALA A 54 -17.32 -18.38 -19.52
CA ALA A 54 -17.82 -18.32 -18.15
C ALA A 54 -17.81 -16.87 -17.63
N LEU A 55 -16.78 -16.09 -17.95
CA LEU A 55 -16.69 -14.68 -17.55
C LEU A 55 -17.86 -13.85 -18.10
N ALA A 56 -18.17 -13.98 -19.38
CA ALA A 56 -19.33 -13.33 -20.02
C ALA A 56 -20.65 -13.70 -19.31
N ARG A 57 -20.89 -15.00 -19.04
CA ARG A 57 -22.09 -15.43 -18.31
C ARG A 57 -22.15 -14.90 -16.88
N HIS A 58 -21.00 -14.86 -16.19
CA HIS A 58 -20.93 -14.33 -14.83
C HIS A 58 -21.21 -12.82 -14.82
N ALA A 59 -20.69 -12.07 -15.79
CA ALA A 59 -20.98 -10.65 -15.93
C ALA A 59 -22.47 -10.38 -16.20
N ALA A 60 -23.10 -11.16 -17.09
CA ALA A 60 -24.55 -11.07 -17.29
C ALA A 60 -25.33 -11.36 -15.99
N ARG A 61 -24.93 -12.39 -15.24
CA ARG A 61 -25.60 -12.82 -14.02
C ARG A 61 -25.44 -11.87 -12.84
N PHE A 62 -24.24 -11.31 -12.65
CA PHE A 62 -23.88 -10.59 -11.42
C PHE A 62 -23.71 -9.08 -11.64
N ASP A 63 -23.31 -8.66 -12.84
CA ASP A 63 -23.07 -7.25 -13.17
C ASP A 63 -24.19 -6.64 -14.03
N GLY A 64 -25.13 -7.47 -14.49
CA GLY A 64 -26.23 -7.08 -15.39
C GLY A 64 -25.80 -6.87 -16.84
N ALA A 65 -24.59 -7.29 -17.21
CA ALA A 65 -24.00 -7.10 -18.53
C ALA A 65 -24.48 -8.17 -19.54
N GLU A 66 -25.79 -8.20 -19.85
CA GLU A 66 -26.41 -9.27 -20.65
C GLU A 66 -25.87 -9.37 -22.09
N GLY A 67 -25.31 -8.27 -22.63
CA GLY A 67 -24.76 -8.19 -23.98
C GLY A 67 -23.23 -8.38 -24.07
N LEU A 68 -22.56 -8.76 -22.98
CA LEU A 68 -21.11 -8.99 -23.01
C LEU A 68 -20.79 -10.37 -23.57
N ASP A 69 -20.11 -10.41 -24.72
CA ASP A 69 -19.64 -11.64 -25.35
C ASP A 69 -18.21 -12.04 -24.91
N ALA A 70 -17.86 -13.31 -25.11
CA ALA A 70 -16.57 -13.88 -24.70
C ALA A 70 -15.36 -13.25 -25.43
N ASP A 71 -15.55 -12.71 -26.63
CA ASP A 71 -14.51 -12.01 -27.40
C ASP A 71 -14.38 -10.52 -27.02
N ALA A 72 -15.26 -10.01 -26.16
CA ALA A 72 -15.30 -8.62 -25.70
C ALA A 72 -14.82 -8.43 -24.24
N ILE A 73 -14.20 -9.46 -23.65
CA ILE A 73 -13.67 -9.43 -22.27
C ILE A 73 -12.50 -8.44 -22.15
N ALA A 74 -11.61 -8.40 -23.14
CA ALA A 74 -10.50 -7.44 -23.17
C ALA A 74 -11.02 -6.06 -23.61
N VAL A 75 -10.63 -5.01 -22.88
CA VAL A 75 -10.97 -3.63 -23.23
C VAL A 75 -10.17 -3.18 -24.44
N GLY A 76 -10.86 -2.69 -25.46
CA GLY A 76 -10.24 -2.17 -26.67
C GLY A 76 -9.75 -0.73 -26.54
N ARG A 77 -8.80 -0.31 -27.38
CA ARG A 77 -8.28 1.07 -27.40
C ARG A 77 -9.37 2.15 -27.55
N GLN A 78 -10.39 1.86 -28.35
CA GLN A 78 -11.51 2.78 -28.57
C GLN A 78 -12.35 3.02 -27.30
N GLU A 79 -12.42 2.05 -26.38
CA GLU A 79 -13.12 2.24 -25.10
C GLU A 79 -12.37 3.23 -24.22
N PHE A 80 -11.03 3.17 -24.19
CA PHE A 80 -10.24 4.18 -23.49
C PHE A 80 -10.40 5.57 -24.12
N ASP A 81 -10.34 5.68 -25.44
CA ASP A 81 -10.45 6.98 -26.10
C ASP A 81 -11.81 7.63 -25.82
N ARG A 82 -12.89 6.85 -25.87
CA ARG A 82 -14.22 7.31 -25.42
C ARG A 82 -14.22 7.73 -23.95
N ALA A 83 -13.57 6.98 -23.06
CA ALA A 83 -13.51 7.34 -21.65
C ALA A 83 -12.85 8.70 -21.39
N PHE A 84 -11.82 9.06 -22.18
CA PHE A 84 -11.20 10.38 -22.12
C PHE A 84 -12.10 11.49 -22.70
N ASP A 85 -12.88 11.17 -23.73
CA ASP A 85 -13.83 12.12 -24.33
C ASP A 85 -15.06 12.37 -23.43
N GLU A 86 -15.44 11.39 -22.60
CA GLU A 86 -16.62 11.44 -21.73
C GLU A 86 -16.38 12.16 -20.39
N LEU A 87 -15.16 12.13 -19.85
CA LEU A 87 -14.86 12.77 -18.56
C LEU A 87 -14.54 14.26 -18.71
N ASP A 88 -14.95 15.03 -17.70
CA ASP A 88 -14.58 16.44 -17.61
C ASP A 88 -13.07 16.58 -17.42
N SER A 89 -12.47 17.54 -18.14
CA SER A 89 -11.02 17.83 -18.03
C SER A 89 -10.55 18.06 -16.59
N ALA A 90 -11.38 18.65 -15.73
CA ALA A 90 -11.08 18.87 -14.33
C ALA A 90 -10.96 17.55 -13.52
N ASP A 91 -11.75 16.53 -13.87
CA ASP A 91 -11.66 15.20 -13.24
C ASP A 91 -10.39 14.49 -13.69
N ILE A 92 -10.04 14.60 -14.99
CA ILE A 92 -8.78 14.06 -15.54
C ILE A 92 -7.57 14.72 -14.89
N ASP A 93 -7.58 16.05 -14.74
CA ASP A 93 -6.53 16.81 -14.07
C ASP A 93 -6.40 16.39 -12.59
N THR A 94 -7.53 16.17 -11.91
CA THR A 94 -7.56 15.70 -10.51
C THR A 94 -6.98 14.29 -10.38
N MET A 95 -7.37 13.35 -11.25
CA MET A 95 -6.80 12.01 -11.26
C MET A 95 -5.31 12.02 -11.63
N SER A 96 -4.89 12.91 -12.52
CA SER A 96 -3.48 13.07 -12.89
C SER A 96 -2.65 13.59 -11.72
N TYR A 97 -3.20 14.55 -10.96
CA TYR A 97 -2.59 15.05 -9.72
C TYR A 97 -2.45 13.94 -8.67
N ALA A 98 -3.50 13.15 -8.45
CA ALA A 98 -3.44 11.99 -7.56
C ALA A 98 -2.39 10.97 -8.03
N ALA A 99 -2.37 10.64 -9.32
CA ALA A 99 -1.42 9.69 -9.91
C ALA A 99 0.03 10.12 -9.74
N ASP A 100 0.34 11.43 -9.86
CA ASP A 100 1.68 11.97 -9.63
C ASP A 100 2.12 11.78 -8.17
N ASN A 101 1.27 12.12 -7.19
CA ASN A 101 1.59 11.95 -5.78
C ASN A 101 1.79 10.48 -5.38
N ILE A 102 0.90 9.59 -5.84
CA ILE A 102 0.99 8.15 -5.61
C ILE A 102 2.30 7.61 -6.21
N ARG A 103 2.65 8.02 -7.43
CA ARG A 103 3.88 7.60 -8.09
C ARG A 103 5.12 8.04 -7.30
N ARG A 104 5.20 9.32 -6.92
CA ARG A 104 6.33 9.85 -6.13
C ARG A 104 6.53 9.09 -4.82
N TYR A 105 5.44 8.80 -4.11
CA TYR A 105 5.52 8.05 -2.86
C TYR A 105 6.07 6.65 -3.08
N HIS A 106 5.55 5.91 -4.06
CA HIS A 106 5.97 4.54 -4.34
C HIS A 106 7.37 4.46 -4.98
N GLU A 107 7.79 5.46 -5.77
CA GLU A 107 9.16 5.56 -6.27
C GLU A 107 10.16 5.74 -5.11
N ALA A 108 9.81 6.50 -4.07
CA ALA A 108 10.63 6.65 -2.88
C ALA A 108 10.75 5.36 -2.04
N GLN A 109 9.82 4.41 -2.20
CA GLN A 109 9.87 3.10 -1.53
C GLN A 109 10.77 2.08 -2.26
N MET A 110 11.21 2.36 -3.49
CA MET A 110 11.96 1.37 -4.27
C MET A 110 13.32 1.05 -3.62
N PRO A 111 13.61 -0.24 -3.34
CA PRO A 111 14.95 -0.62 -2.91
C PRO A 111 15.92 -0.51 -4.09
N GLY A 112 17.22 -0.41 -3.79
CA GLY A 112 18.25 -0.60 -4.81
C GLY A 112 18.15 -2.00 -5.44
N GLU A 113 18.52 -2.14 -6.71
CA GLU A 113 18.39 -3.41 -7.46
C GLU A 113 19.15 -4.57 -6.78
N PHE A 114 20.30 -4.27 -6.20
CA PHE A 114 21.24 -5.24 -5.64
C PHE A 114 22.16 -4.59 -4.61
N TRP A 115 22.43 -5.30 -3.51
CA TRP A 115 23.47 -4.91 -2.56
C TRP A 115 24.27 -6.15 -2.12
N MET A 116 25.54 -5.97 -1.73
CA MET A 116 26.38 -7.02 -1.15
C MET A 116 27.24 -6.44 -0.02
N LYS A 117 27.56 -7.27 0.95
CA LYS A 117 28.46 -6.98 2.06
C LYS A 117 29.42 -8.14 2.30
N GLU A 118 30.69 -7.82 2.55
CA GLU A 118 31.65 -8.79 3.04
C GLU A 118 31.44 -9.00 4.56
N ILE A 119 31.02 -10.20 4.96
CA ILE A 119 30.72 -10.54 6.37
C ILE A 119 31.90 -11.24 7.06
N ARG A 120 32.80 -11.82 6.25
CA ARG A 120 34.10 -12.38 6.62
C ARG A 120 35.05 -12.16 5.44
N PRO A 121 36.36 -12.06 5.65
CA PRO A 121 37.32 -12.01 4.55
C PRO A 121 37.05 -13.10 3.51
N GLY A 122 36.73 -12.68 2.28
CA GLY A 122 36.42 -13.57 1.17
C GLY A 122 35.01 -14.17 1.16
N VAL A 123 34.07 -13.71 2.00
CA VAL A 123 32.67 -14.16 2.08
C VAL A 123 31.75 -12.96 1.91
N LEU A 124 31.19 -12.82 0.70
CA LEU A 124 30.26 -11.76 0.35
C LEU A 124 28.84 -12.31 0.30
N VAL A 125 27.90 -11.62 0.94
CA VAL A 125 26.47 -11.96 0.93
C VAL A 125 25.64 -10.70 0.73
N GLY A 126 24.44 -10.85 0.19
CA GLY A 126 23.53 -9.74 -0.03
C GLY A 126 22.22 -10.18 -0.65
N GLU A 127 21.50 -9.24 -1.23
CA GLU A 127 20.18 -9.48 -1.81
C GLU A 127 20.02 -8.78 -3.15
N ARG A 128 19.30 -9.43 -4.07
CA ARG A 128 18.85 -8.86 -5.33
C ARG A 128 17.33 -8.80 -5.35
N PHE A 129 16.77 -7.64 -5.66
CA PHE A 129 15.33 -7.45 -5.81
C PHE A 129 14.91 -7.59 -7.28
N THR A 130 13.85 -8.34 -7.55
CA THR A 130 13.29 -8.50 -8.90
C THR A 130 11.76 -8.44 -8.89
N PRO A 131 11.13 -7.80 -9.89
CA PRO A 131 9.68 -7.75 -9.96
C PRO A 131 9.03 -9.12 -10.16
N ILE A 132 7.80 -9.25 -9.68
CA ILE A 132 6.89 -10.31 -10.09
C ILE A 132 6.59 -10.13 -11.58
N ASN A 133 6.51 -11.24 -12.32
CA ASN A 133 6.42 -11.19 -13.78
C ASN A 133 5.04 -10.74 -14.25
N ALA A 134 3.97 -11.30 -13.70
CA ALA A 134 2.59 -10.97 -14.05
C ALA A 134 1.71 -10.80 -12.80
N VAL A 135 1.02 -9.67 -12.69
CA VAL A 135 0.16 -9.35 -11.53
C VAL A 135 -1.17 -8.79 -11.98
N ALA A 136 -2.26 -9.28 -11.39
CA ALA A 136 -3.60 -8.75 -11.57
C ALA A 136 -3.90 -7.69 -10.49
N CYS A 137 -4.20 -6.47 -10.91
CA CYS A 137 -4.66 -5.38 -10.06
C CYS A 137 -6.19 -5.34 -10.14
N TYR A 138 -6.87 -5.70 -9.07
CA TYR A 138 -8.33 -5.74 -9.04
C TYR A 138 -8.89 -4.35 -8.68
N SER A 139 -9.71 -3.81 -9.58
CA SER A 139 -10.49 -2.60 -9.33
C SER A 139 -11.94 -3.00 -9.00
N PRO A 140 -12.43 -2.74 -7.77
CA PRO A 140 -13.79 -3.08 -7.40
C PRO A 140 -14.82 -2.20 -8.13
N ARG A 141 -16.04 -2.73 -8.23
CA ARG A 141 -17.27 -2.03 -8.64
C ARG A 141 -18.44 -2.63 -7.84
N GLY A 142 -19.56 -1.91 -7.76
CA GLY A 142 -20.83 -2.43 -7.21
C GLY A 142 -21.57 -1.38 -6.38
N LYS A 143 -20.93 -0.88 -5.31
CA LYS A 143 -21.43 0.24 -4.50
C LYS A 143 -21.16 1.61 -5.15
N GLY A 144 -20.28 1.66 -6.15
CA GLY A 144 -19.88 2.89 -6.85
C GLY A 144 -18.74 2.64 -7.84
N SER A 145 -18.12 3.74 -8.28
CA SER A 145 -16.90 3.80 -9.10
C SER A 145 -15.69 4.12 -8.20
N PHE A 146 -14.57 3.42 -8.40
CA PHE A 146 -13.37 3.52 -7.54
C PHE A 146 -12.08 3.74 -8.35
N PRO A 147 -11.96 4.85 -9.12
CA PRO A 147 -10.79 5.10 -9.96
C PRO A 147 -9.50 5.25 -9.14
N VAL A 148 -9.60 5.74 -7.91
CA VAL A 148 -8.45 5.84 -7.02
C VAL A 148 -7.89 4.48 -6.64
N VAL A 149 -8.74 3.47 -6.38
CA VAL A 149 -8.26 2.09 -6.11
C VAL A 149 -7.53 1.52 -7.32
N THR A 150 -7.94 1.90 -8.54
CA THR A 150 -7.20 1.55 -9.76
C THR A 150 -5.80 2.17 -9.75
N LEU A 151 -5.68 3.47 -9.43
CA LEU A 151 -4.38 4.14 -9.29
C LEU A 151 -3.51 3.47 -8.20
N MET A 152 -4.09 3.26 -7.02
CA MET A 152 -3.40 2.72 -5.84
C MET A 152 -2.93 1.28 -6.02
N THR A 153 -3.57 0.48 -6.88
CA THR A 153 -3.11 -0.88 -7.19
C THR A 153 -2.14 -0.93 -8.37
N ALA A 154 -2.42 -0.17 -9.44
CA ALA A 154 -1.66 -0.24 -10.68
C ALA A 154 -0.35 0.56 -10.67
N ILE A 155 -0.30 1.72 -10.02
CA ILE A 155 0.91 2.56 -9.95
C ILE A 155 2.06 1.83 -9.24
N PRO A 156 1.90 1.26 -8.03
CA PRO A 156 3.01 0.53 -7.40
C PRO A 156 3.48 -0.67 -8.23
N ALA A 157 2.59 -1.37 -8.94
CA ALA A 157 2.97 -2.44 -9.86
C ALA A 157 3.84 -1.91 -11.01
N ALA A 158 3.45 -0.78 -11.61
CA ALA A 158 4.22 -0.13 -12.67
C ALA A 158 5.58 0.38 -12.16
N VAL A 159 5.61 1.04 -11.00
CA VAL A 159 6.85 1.53 -10.35
C VAL A 159 7.81 0.40 -10.02
N ALA A 160 7.30 -0.72 -9.50
CA ALA A 160 8.11 -1.90 -9.23
C ALA A 160 8.70 -2.57 -10.49
N GLY A 161 8.23 -2.19 -11.69
CA GLY A 161 8.68 -2.76 -12.95
C GLY A 161 8.05 -4.13 -13.26
N VAL A 162 6.82 -4.39 -12.76
CA VAL A 162 6.06 -5.59 -13.16
C VAL A 162 5.95 -5.61 -14.68
N ARG A 163 6.32 -6.73 -15.29
CA ARG A 163 6.37 -6.84 -16.76
C ARG A 163 4.99 -6.90 -17.39
N LEU A 164 4.04 -7.55 -16.71
CA LEU A 164 2.66 -7.72 -17.16
C LEU A 164 1.68 -7.37 -16.03
N PRO A 165 1.51 -6.08 -15.70
CA PRO A 165 0.42 -5.63 -14.86
C PRO A 165 -0.85 -5.64 -15.69
N ILE A 166 -1.90 -6.29 -15.18
CA ILE A 166 -3.24 -6.25 -15.77
C ILE A 166 -4.23 -5.69 -14.77
N ILE A 167 -5.32 -5.12 -15.24
CA ILE A 167 -6.43 -4.68 -14.39
C ILE A 167 -7.64 -5.56 -14.65
N LEU A 168 -8.24 -6.07 -13.57
CA LEU A 168 -9.50 -6.80 -13.63
C LEU A 168 -10.57 -5.96 -12.93
N THR A 169 -11.68 -5.70 -13.63
CA THR A 169 -12.81 -4.93 -13.10
C THR A 169 -14.13 -5.52 -13.58
N PRO A 170 -15.21 -5.51 -12.76
CA PRO A 170 -16.54 -5.87 -13.22
C PRO A 170 -17.00 -4.97 -14.38
N ALA A 171 -17.80 -5.53 -15.30
CA ALA A 171 -18.39 -4.77 -16.40
C ALA A 171 -19.52 -3.85 -15.90
N MET A 172 -19.86 -2.83 -16.67
CA MET A 172 -21.10 -2.07 -16.54
C MET A 172 -22.28 -2.85 -17.16
N PRO A 173 -23.55 -2.52 -16.83
CA PRO A 173 -24.71 -3.22 -17.39
C PRO A 173 -24.79 -3.18 -18.93
N ASP A 174 -24.15 -2.20 -19.56
CA ASP A 174 -24.04 -2.10 -21.02
C ASP A 174 -22.86 -2.90 -21.61
N GLY A 175 -22.09 -3.60 -20.78
CA GLY A 175 -20.91 -4.39 -21.17
C GLY A 175 -19.61 -3.59 -21.30
N SER A 176 -19.61 -2.28 -21.02
CA SER A 176 -18.40 -1.45 -21.02
C SER A 176 -17.71 -1.42 -19.65
N VAL A 177 -16.63 -0.65 -19.52
CA VAL A 177 -15.98 -0.35 -18.24
C VAL A 177 -16.20 1.13 -17.92
N GLU A 178 -16.35 1.44 -16.64
CA GLU A 178 -16.49 2.80 -16.13
C GLU A 178 -15.39 3.73 -16.67
N PRO A 179 -15.72 4.89 -17.28
CA PRO A 179 -14.74 5.80 -17.87
C PRO A 179 -13.61 6.21 -16.94
N ALA A 180 -13.93 6.58 -15.69
CA ALA A 180 -12.93 6.98 -14.70
C ALA A 180 -11.90 5.87 -14.41
N THR A 181 -12.32 4.60 -14.39
CA THR A 181 -11.42 3.45 -14.21
C THR A 181 -10.47 3.31 -15.40
N LEU A 182 -10.94 3.51 -16.64
CA LEU A 182 -10.10 3.43 -17.83
C LEU A 182 -9.10 4.58 -17.92
N VAL A 183 -9.51 5.79 -17.55
CA VAL A 183 -8.59 6.94 -17.46
C VAL A 183 -7.54 6.71 -16.39
N ALA A 184 -7.94 6.26 -15.19
CA ALA A 184 -7.02 5.91 -14.11
C ALA A 184 -6.02 4.81 -14.54
N ALA A 185 -6.48 3.76 -15.21
CA ALA A 185 -5.64 2.70 -15.74
C ALA A 185 -4.56 3.25 -16.69
N ARG A 186 -4.95 4.13 -17.63
CA ARG A 186 -4.01 4.75 -18.57
C ARG A 186 -3.02 5.69 -17.86
N LEU A 187 -3.47 6.48 -16.88
CA LEU A 187 -2.60 7.35 -16.07
C LEU A 187 -1.59 6.54 -15.22
N ALA A 188 -1.98 5.35 -14.76
CA ALA A 188 -1.10 4.41 -14.09
C ALA A 188 -0.08 3.73 -15.04
N GLY A 189 -0.29 3.83 -16.36
CA GLY A 189 0.55 3.20 -17.38
C GLY A 189 0.14 1.75 -17.72
N VAL A 190 -1.10 1.37 -17.46
CA VAL A 190 -1.63 0.01 -17.69
C VAL A 190 -2.77 0.04 -18.71
N GLU A 191 -2.53 -0.52 -19.90
CA GLU A 191 -3.57 -0.64 -20.96
C GLU A 191 -4.25 -2.03 -20.97
N ALA A 192 -3.70 -3.03 -20.27
CA ALA A 192 -4.25 -4.38 -20.21
C ALA A 192 -5.39 -4.47 -19.19
N VAL A 193 -6.59 -4.03 -19.58
CA VAL A 193 -7.79 -4.04 -18.73
C VAL A 193 -8.77 -5.11 -19.23
N PHE A 194 -9.35 -5.88 -18.32
CA PHE A 194 -10.29 -6.96 -18.63
C PHE A 194 -11.54 -6.92 -17.75
N LYS A 195 -12.67 -7.29 -18.35
CA LYS A 195 -14.00 -7.31 -17.74
C LYS A 195 -14.21 -8.60 -16.97
N ALA A 196 -13.81 -8.61 -15.71
CA ALA A 196 -14.00 -9.73 -14.79
C ALA A 196 -14.15 -9.24 -13.35
N GLY A 197 -15.23 -9.65 -12.69
CA GLY A 197 -15.55 -9.27 -11.31
C GLY A 197 -15.50 -10.42 -10.30
N GLY A 198 -15.31 -10.07 -9.03
CA GLY A 198 -15.49 -10.98 -7.89
C GLY A 198 -14.64 -12.25 -7.96
N ALA A 199 -15.24 -13.39 -7.60
CA ALA A 199 -14.57 -14.69 -7.60
C ALA A 199 -14.04 -15.09 -8.99
N SER A 200 -14.73 -14.69 -10.05
CA SER A 200 -14.37 -14.98 -11.44
C SER A 200 -13.06 -14.29 -11.84
N ALA A 201 -12.83 -13.08 -11.34
CA ALA A 201 -11.58 -12.34 -11.56
C ALA A 201 -10.37 -13.08 -10.97
N VAL A 202 -10.51 -13.57 -9.74
CA VAL A 202 -9.46 -14.36 -9.08
C VAL A 202 -9.18 -15.66 -9.84
N ALA A 203 -10.24 -16.35 -10.28
CA ALA A 203 -10.09 -17.57 -11.09
C ALA A 203 -9.41 -17.28 -12.44
N ALA A 204 -9.80 -16.22 -13.13
CA ALA A 204 -9.19 -15.82 -14.39
C ALA A 204 -7.70 -15.46 -14.23
N ALA A 205 -7.33 -14.73 -13.18
CA ALA A 205 -5.93 -14.46 -12.87
C ALA A 205 -5.14 -15.75 -12.58
N ALA A 206 -5.73 -16.69 -11.83
CA ALA A 206 -5.05 -17.91 -11.41
C ALA A 206 -4.86 -18.93 -12.54
N TYR A 207 -5.84 -19.07 -13.43
CA TYR A 207 -5.82 -20.06 -14.51
C TYR A 207 -5.34 -19.48 -15.85
N GLY A 208 -5.54 -18.18 -16.07
CA GLY A 208 -5.56 -17.57 -17.40
C GLY A 208 -6.80 -17.99 -18.19
N THR A 209 -7.12 -17.22 -19.22
CA THR A 209 -8.17 -17.52 -20.21
C THR A 209 -7.62 -17.27 -21.63
N ALA A 210 -8.47 -17.27 -22.65
CA ALA A 210 -8.03 -16.90 -24.00
C ALA A 210 -7.65 -15.41 -24.07
N SER A 211 -8.36 -14.55 -23.34
CA SER A 211 -8.09 -13.11 -23.28
C SER A 211 -7.18 -12.70 -22.12
N ILE A 212 -7.36 -13.30 -20.93
CA ILE A 212 -6.68 -12.89 -19.70
C ILE A 212 -5.40 -13.72 -19.50
N PRO A 213 -4.22 -13.12 -19.40
CA PRO A 213 -3.00 -13.87 -19.12
C PRO A 213 -3.03 -14.42 -17.70
N LYS A 214 -2.41 -15.58 -17.49
CA LYS A 214 -2.18 -16.12 -16.15
C LYS A 214 -1.24 -15.20 -15.36
N CYS A 215 -1.61 -14.88 -14.12
CA CYS A 215 -0.83 -14.08 -13.19
C CYS A 215 -0.25 -14.93 -12.05
N ASP A 216 0.83 -14.44 -11.45
CA ASP A 216 1.45 -15.04 -10.27
C ASP A 216 0.82 -14.53 -8.96
N ARG A 217 0.25 -13.31 -9.01
CA ARG A 217 -0.34 -12.60 -7.87
C ARG A 217 -1.57 -11.81 -8.29
N ILE A 218 -2.52 -11.63 -7.37
CA ILE A 218 -3.65 -10.70 -7.50
C ILE A 218 -3.73 -9.77 -6.28
N GLU A 219 -3.76 -8.46 -6.54
CA GLU A 219 -3.83 -7.42 -5.51
C GLU A 219 -5.12 -6.60 -5.62
N GLY A 220 -5.51 -5.96 -4.53
CA GLY A 220 -6.67 -5.07 -4.46
C GLY A 220 -7.77 -5.59 -3.52
N PRO A 221 -8.57 -4.65 -2.99
CA PRO A 221 -9.67 -4.95 -2.06
C PRO A 221 -10.86 -5.55 -2.81
N GLY A 222 -11.73 -6.26 -2.10
CA GLY A 222 -12.93 -6.78 -2.74
C GLY A 222 -13.97 -7.34 -1.79
N SER A 223 -15.08 -7.77 -2.39
CA SER A 223 -16.18 -8.38 -1.64
C SER A 223 -15.77 -9.70 -0.98
N PRO A 224 -16.55 -10.21 -0.01
CA PRO A 224 -16.32 -11.54 0.58
C PRO A 224 -16.20 -12.67 -0.47
N TRP A 225 -16.82 -12.53 -1.65
CA TRP A 225 -16.69 -13.47 -2.76
C TRP A 225 -15.28 -13.49 -3.35
N LEU A 226 -14.66 -12.31 -3.53
CA LEU A 226 -13.28 -12.20 -4.00
C LEU A 226 -12.31 -12.76 -2.96
N MET A 227 -12.50 -12.41 -1.68
CA MET A 227 -11.67 -12.92 -0.58
C MET A 227 -11.79 -14.44 -0.42
N ALA A 228 -13.00 -15.00 -0.49
CA ALA A 228 -13.21 -16.43 -0.48
C ALA A 228 -12.54 -17.13 -1.66
N ALA A 229 -12.58 -16.55 -2.87
CA ALA A 229 -11.90 -17.10 -4.03
C ALA A 229 -10.37 -17.07 -3.89
N LYS A 230 -9.80 -15.96 -3.38
CA LYS A 230 -8.36 -15.86 -3.04
C LYS A 230 -7.96 -16.98 -2.08
N ARG A 231 -8.77 -17.22 -1.03
CA ARG A 231 -8.54 -18.31 -0.05
C ARG A 231 -8.62 -19.70 -0.68
N VAL A 232 -9.60 -19.96 -1.55
CA VAL A 232 -9.73 -21.24 -2.27
C VAL A 232 -8.57 -21.48 -3.23
N LEU A 233 -8.03 -20.43 -3.84
CA LEU A 233 -6.98 -20.48 -4.85
C LEU A 233 -5.57 -20.21 -4.32
N ALA A 234 -5.37 -20.14 -3.00
CA ALA A 234 -4.08 -19.80 -2.38
C ALA A 234 -2.90 -20.73 -2.77
N ASN A 235 -3.20 -21.97 -3.18
CA ASN A 235 -2.19 -22.91 -3.68
C ASN A 235 -1.85 -22.73 -5.18
N ARG A 236 -2.51 -21.80 -5.87
CA ARG A 236 -2.36 -21.56 -7.32
C ARG A 236 -1.93 -20.15 -7.66
N ILE A 237 -2.38 -19.15 -6.89
CA ILE A 237 -2.02 -17.75 -7.06
C ILE A 237 -1.77 -17.14 -5.68
N ASP A 238 -0.81 -16.22 -5.59
CA ASP A 238 -0.66 -15.39 -4.41
C ASP A 238 -1.84 -14.40 -4.33
N GLY A 239 -2.63 -14.50 -3.26
CA GLY A 239 -3.84 -13.70 -3.04
C GLY A 239 -3.57 -12.26 -2.62
N GLY A 240 -2.31 -11.89 -2.40
CA GLY A 240 -1.94 -10.54 -2.04
C GLY A 240 -2.35 -10.16 -0.62
N LEU A 241 -2.48 -8.85 -0.39
CA LEU A 241 -2.87 -8.28 0.89
C LEU A 241 -4.32 -8.69 1.27
N PRO A 242 -4.59 -9.08 2.52
CA PRO A 242 -5.96 -9.26 3.00
C PRO A 242 -6.62 -7.90 3.23
N ALA A 243 -7.49 -7.48 2.31
CA ALA A 243 -8.21 -6.21 2.39
C ALA A 243 -9.73 -6.44 2.18
N GLY A 244 -10.51 -6.31 3.24
CA GLY A 244 -11.98 -6.41 3.23
C GLY A 244 -12.67 -5.12 3.70
N PRO A 245 -13.81 -5.17 4.43
CA PRO A 245 -14.49 -3.95 4.90
C PRO A 245 -13.60 -3.00 5.69
N THR A 246 -13.75 -1.70 5.41
CA THR A 246 -12.93 -0.64 6.02
C THR A 246 -13.07 -0.59 7.54
N GLU A 247 -11.95 -0.31 8.21
CA GLU A 247 -11.87 -0.03 9.63
C GLU A 247 -11.04 1.22 9.94
N THR A 248 -11.50 2.01 10.91
CA THR A 248 -10.76 3.20 11.36
C THR A 248 -10.79 3.36 12.86
N ILE A 249 -9.67 3.85 13.39
CA ILE A 249 -9.61 4.47 14.69
C ILE A 249 -9.14 5.91 14.56
N ILE A 250 -9.88 6.81 15.21
CA ILE A 250 -9.46 8.20 15.44
C ILE A 250 -9.06 8.33 16.90
N LEU A 251 -7.77 8.46 17.18
CA LEU A 251 -7.26 8.90 18.48
C LEU A 251 -7.43 10.41 18.59
N ALA A 252 -8.22 10.86 19.56
CA ALA A 252 -8.39 12.29 19.85
C ALA A 252 -7.92 12.59 21.28
N ASP A 253 -6.83 13.35 21.40
CA ASP A 253 -6.35 13.82 22.70
C ASP A 253 -7.19 15.02 23.21
N PRO A 254 -7.03 15.48 24.46
CA PRO A 254 -7.78 16.61 25.01
C PRO A 254 -7.58 17.94 24.29
N THR A 255 -6.59 18.05 23.38
CA THR A 255 -6.29 19.27 22.63
C THR A 255 -7.03 19.35 21.30
N ALA A 256 -7.57 18.23 20.82
CA ALA A 256 -8.26 18.11 19.56
C ALA A 256 -9.59 18.88 19.51
N ASP A 257 -9.93 19.39 18.33
CA ASP A 257 -11.23 20.01 18.08
C ASP A 257 -12.33 18.93 17.92
N PRO A 258 -13.37 18.92 18.78
CA PRO A 258 -14.45 17.93 18.69
C PRO A 258 -15.27 18.05 17.40
N ALA A 259 -15.31 19.21 16.74
CA ALA A 259 -15.98 19.37 15.46
C ALA A 259 -15.23 18.65 14.34
N ILE A 260 -13.89 18.69 14.36
CA ILE A 260 -13.04 17.97 13.40
C ILE A 260 -13.16 16.47 13.62
N ALA A 261 -13.05 16.01 14.88
CA ALA A 261 -13.22 14.60 15.21
C ALA A 261 -14.60 14.06 14.80
N ALA A 262 -15.67 14.84 14.97
CA ALA A 262 -17.01 14.46 14.54
C ALA A 262 -17.17 14.41 13.01
N LEU A 263 -16.47 15.27 12.25
CA LEU A 263 -16.42 15.20 10.79
C LEU A 263 -15.70 13.92 10.35
N ASP A 264 -14.53 13.65 10.92
CA ASP A 264 -13.69 12.53 10.49
C ASP A 264 -14.31 11.17 10.83
N MET A 265 -15.08 11.08 11.92
CA MET A 265 -15.87 9.88 12.26
C MET A 265 -16.89 9.50 11.18
N CYS A 266 -17.31 10.44 10.33
CA CYS A 266 -18.23 10.17 9.22
C CYS A 266 -17.54 9.55 7.99
N ILE A 267 -16.21 9.64 7.86
CA ILE A 267 -15.46 9.26 6.64
C ILE A 267 -15.57 7.75 6.38
N GLU A 268 -15.03 6.90 7.26
CA GLU A 268 -15.05 5.45 6.98
C GLU A 268 -16.39 4.80 7.36
N SER A 269 -17.16 5.41 8.26
CA SER A 269 -18.46 4.87 8.68
C SER A 269 -19.52 4.95 7.57
N GLU A 270 -19.35 5.80 6.55
CA GLU A 270 -20.28 5.88 5.42
C GLU A 270 -20.04 4.84 4.31
N HIS A 271 -18.90 4.13 4.32
CA HIS A 271 -18.52 3.17 3.26
C HIS A 271 -19.45 1.93 3.20
N GLY A 272 -20.13 1.62 4.30
CA GLY A 272 -21.09 0.54 4.37
C GLY A 272 -21.43 0.11 5.80
N PRO A 273 -22.53 -0.63 5.99
CA PRO A 273 -22.96 -1.09 7.31
C PRO A 273 -22.06 -2.20 7.89
N ASP A 274 -21.13 -2.70 7.09
CA ASP A 274 -20.16 -3.74 7.38
C ASP A 274 -18.80 -3.20 7.89
N GLY A 275 -18.59 -1.88 7.88
CA GLY A 275 -17.37 -1.25 8.39
C GLY A 275 -17.29 -1.17 9.92
N SER A 276 -16.15 -0.71 10.41
CA SER A 276 -15.91 -0.42 11.84
C SER A 276 -15.28 0.96 12.02
N ALA A 277 -15.72 1.73 13.01
CA ALA A 277 -15.21 3.08 13.23
C ALA A 277 -15.28 3.49 14.69
N PHE A 278 -14.13 3.73 15.32
CA PHE A 278 -14.05 4.17 16.71
C PHE A 278 -13.32 5.50 16.86
N LEU A 279 -13.91 6.41 17.63
CA LEU A 279 -13.15 7.49 18.27
C LEU A 279 -12.59 6.94 19.59
N VAL A 280 -11.30 7.09 19.85
CA VAL A 280 -10.67 6.73 21.13
C VAL A 280 -10.16 8.00 21.78
N THR A 281 -10.62 8.29 22.99
CA THR A 281 -10.19 9.45 23.77
C THR A 281 -10.21 9.14 25.27
N TRP A 282 -9.45 9.89 26.07
CA TRP A 282 -9.54 9.90 27.53
C TRP A 282 -10.17 11.19 28.07
N ASP A 283 -10.68 12.06 27.20
CA ASP A 283 -11.43 13.26 27.58
C ASP A 283 -12.93 13.05 27.40
N ARG A 284 -13.66 13.01 28.53
CA ARG A 284 -15.12 12.84 28.49
C ARG A 284 -15.84 14.01 27.84
N GLY A 285 -15.35 15.23 28.02
CA GLY A 285 -15.98 16.42 27.44
C GLY A 285 -15.92 16.37 25.92
N LEU A 286 -14.76 15.99 25.37
CA LEU A 286 -14.56 15.74 23.95
C LEU A 286 -15.44 14.61 23.45
N ALA A 287 -15.46 13.47 24.15
CA ALA A 287 -16.30 12.32 23.79
C ALA A 287 -17.77 12.73 23.61
N GLU A 288 -18.36 13.40 24.61
CA GLU A 288 -19.76 13.82 24.54
C GLU A 288 -20.01 14.90 23.48
N ALA A 289 -19.05 15.81 23.28
CA ALA A 289 -19.15 16.84 22.24
C ALA A 289 -19.14 16.24 20.83
N VAL A 290 -18.25 15.28 20.56
CA VAL A 290 -18.20 14.55 19.29
C VAL A 290 -19.49 13.77 19.08
N ARG A 291 -19.94 13.04 20.11
CA ARG A 291 -21.19 12.27 20.09
C ARG A 291 -22.40 13.13 19.71
N ALA A 292 -22.49 14.35 20.25
CA ALA A 292 -23.57 15.28 19.96
C ALA A 292 -23.43 15.95 18.58
N GLY A 293 -22.21 16.09 18.07
CA GLY A 293 -21.91 16.78 16.80
C GLY A 293 -22.21 15.95 15.56
N ILE A 294 -21.89 14.65 15.57
CA ILE A 294 -22.01 13.74 14.40
C ILE A 294 -23.38 13.81 13.70
N PRO A 295 -24.53 13.77 14.41
CA PRO A 295 -25.85 13.88 13.76
C PRO A 295 -26.06 15.18 12.96
N GLY A 296 -25.36 16.25 13.33
CA GLY A 296 -25.34 17.51 12.59
C GLY A 296 -24.75 17.32 11.19
N TYR A 297 -23.62 16.63 11.10
CA TYR A 297 -22.90 16.36 9.85
C TYR A 297 -23.61 15.38 8.93
N TRP A 298 -24.33 14.39 9.50
CA TRP A 298 -25.18 13.52 8.71
C TRP A 298 -26.17 14.30 7.85
N ASN A 299 -26.71 15.44 8.30
CA ASN A 299 -27.63 16.26 7.50
C ASN A 299 -27.05 16.78 6.18
N HIS A 300 -25.73 16.69 5.99
CA HIS A 300 -25.01 17.06 4.76
C HIS A 300 -24.68 15.85 3.86
N GLN A 301 -25.03 14.63 4.28
CA GLN A 301 -24.89 13.40 3.50
C GLN A 301 -26.21 12.95 2.89
N SER A 302 -26.16 12.05 1.90
CA SER A 302 -27.35 11.35 1.42
C SER A 302 -27.95 10.47 2.53
N ASP A 303 -29.25 10.13 2.41
CA ASP A 303 -29.92 9.29 3.40
C ASP A 303 -29.31 7.89 3.50
N THR A 304 -28.77 7.36 2.39
CA THR A 304 -28.10 6.06 2.36
C THR A 304 -26.79 6.09 3.13
N LEU A 305 -25.92 7.06 2.84
CA LEU A 305 -24.59 7.16 3.46
C LEU A 305 -24.68 7.46 4.95
N ALA A 306 -25.58 8.37 5.34
CA ALA A 306 -25.84 8.63 6.75
C ALA A 306 -26.47 7.42 7.46
N GLY A 307 -27.30 6.64 6.77
CA GLY A 307 -27.84 5.40 7.32
C GLY A 307 -26.76 4.35 7.59
N TYR A 308 -25.75 4.24 6.72
CA TYR A 308 -24.58 3.39 6.94
C TYR A 308 -23.76 3.87 8.13
N SER A 309 -23.43 5.16 8.16
CA SER A 309 -22.67 5.77 9.26
C SER A 309 -23.38 5.59 10.60
N ALA A 310 -24.69 5.86 10.67
CA ALA A 310 -25.51 5.60 11.85
C ALA A 310 -25.46 4.13 12.29
N THR A 311 -25.61 3.18 11.36
CA THR A 311 -25.55 1.74 11.66
C THR A 311 -24.22 1.33 12.28
N VAL A 312 -23.10 1.85 11.77
CA VAL A 312 -21.76 1.56 12.29
C VAL A 312 -21.58 2.18 13.67
N LEU A 313 -21.89 3.48 13.81
CA LEU A 313 -21.59 4.26 15.02
C LEU A 313 -22.53 3.99 16.20
N SER A 314 -23.74 3.48 15.96
CA SER A 314 -24.63 2.98 17.02
C SER A 314 -24.48 1.48 17.29
N GLY A 315 -23.58 0.80 16.58
CA GLY A 315 -23.38 -0.63 16.67
C GLY A 315 -22.34 -1.06 17.71
N PRO A 316 -22.07 -2.37 17.82
CA PRO A 316 -21.01 -2.91 18.68
C PRO A 316 -19.59 -2.76 18.08
N ARG A 317 -19.48 -2.33 16.81
CA ARG A 317 -18.22 -2.18 16.06
C ARG A 317 -17.89 -0.72 15.75
N GLY A 318 -18.57 0.20 16.42
CA GLY A 318 -18.29 1.61 16.28
C GLY A 318 -18.82 2.45 17.42
N GLY A 319 -18.58 3.75 17.31
CA GLY A 319 -18.94 4.75 18.30
C GLY A 319 -17.70 5.32 18.98
N ILE A 320 -17.83 5.65 20.26
CA ILE A 320 -16.78 6.34 21.02
C ILE A 320 -16.29 5.42 22.13
N VAL A 321 -14.98 5.27 22.24
CA VAL A 321 -14.29 4.55 23.30
C VAL A 321 -13.67 5.57 24.24
N LEU A 322 -14.18 5.60 25.48
CA LEU A 322 -13.62 6.42 26.55
C LEU A 322 -12.62 5.58 27.36
N ALA A 323 -11.33 5.85 27.14
CA ALA A 323 -10.22 5.28 27.87
C ALA A 323 -10.01 5.98 29.23
N ALA A 324 -9.35 5.30 30.16
CA ALA A 324 -9.01 5.90 31.46
C ALA A 324 -7.94 6.99 31.36
N ASP A 325 -6.98 6.79 30.46
CA ASP A 325 -5.84 7.67 30.19
C ASP A 325 -5.28 7.38 28.79
N ALA A 326 -4.20 8.07 28.41
CA ALA A 326 -3.54 7.90 27.12
C ALA A 326 -2.98 6.48 26.93
N GLU A 327 -2.43 5.85 27.98
CA GLU A 327 -1.86 4.51 27.88
C GLU A 327 -2.93 3.44 27.65
N ASP A 328 -4.10 3.57 28.28
CA ASP A 328 -5.26 2.72 28.03
C ASP A 328 -5.80 2.91 26.60
N ALA A 329 -5.79 4.15 26.09
CA ALA A 329 -6.13 4.44 24.70
C ALA A 329 -5.15 3.74 23.73
N TYR A 330 -3.83 3.92 23.89
CA TYR A 330 -2.83 3.27 23.04
C TYR A 330 -2.95 1.73 23.09
N ARG A 331 -3.17 1.16 24.27
CA ARG A 331 -3.38 -0.28 24.42
C ARG A 331 -4.61 -0.74 23.65
N PHE A 332 -5.73 0.00 23.70
CA PHE A 332 -6.91 -0.34 22.90
C PHE A 332 -6.61 -0.29 21.40
N ILE A 333 -5.92 0.76 20.92
CA ILE A 333 -5.55 0.90 19.51
C ILE A 333 -4.67 -0.26 19.07
N ASN A 334 -3.62 -0.59 19.82
CA ASN A 334 -2.70 -1.67 19.48
C ASN A 334 -3.34 -3.06 19.63
N ASP A 335 -4.31 -3.23 20.54
CA ASP A 335 -5.12 -4.46 20.65
C ASP A 335 -6.10 -4.59 19.48
N TYR A 336 -6.59 -3.47 18.95
CA TYR A 336 -7.43 -3.44 17.77
C TYR A 336 -6.61 -3.70 16.49
N ALA A 337 -5.45 -3.07 16.34
CA ALA A 337 -4.61 -3.08 15.14
C ALA A 337 -5.35 -2.59 13.88
N PRO A 338 -5.79 -1.32 13.85
CA PRO A 338 -6.62 -0.80 12.76
C PRO A 338 -5.91 -0.74 11.42
N GLU A 339 -6.70 -0.81 10.36
CA GLU A 339 -6.35 -0.40 9.00
C GLU A 339 -5.92 1.08 8.99
N HIS A 340 -6.80 2.01 9.37
CA HIS A 340 -6.50 3.44 9.48
C HIS A 340 -6.42 3.90 10.94
N CYS A 341 -5.36 4.64 11.29
CA CYS A 341 -5.22 5.31 12.58
C CYS A 341 -4.99 6.82 12.39
N GLN A 342 -6.01 7.63 12.66
CA GLN A 342 -5.88 9.09 12.69
C GLN A 342 -5.54 9.57 14.10
N VAL A 343 -4.63 10.54 14.22
CA VAL A 343 -4.23 11.16 15.47
C VAL A 343 -4.60 12.64 15.42
N LEU A 344 -5.72 12.99 16.03
CA LEU A 344 -6.16 14.36 16.22
C LEU A 344 -5.56 14.89 17.52
N SER A 345 -4.60 15.79 17.37
CA SER A 345 -3.87 16.44 18.46
C SER A 345 -3.14 17.66 17.92
N LYS A 346 -2.83 18.62 18.79
CA LYS A 346 -1.92 19.73 18.50
C LYS A 346 -0.44 19.32 18.59
N THR A 347 -0.14 18.18 19.18
CA THR A 347 1.20 17.59 19.26
C THR A 347 1.22 16.14 18.74
N PRO A 348 0.74 15.88 17.50
CA PRO A 348 0.40 14.53 17.04
C PRO A 348 1.60 13.57 17.00
N PHE A 349 2.81 14.08 16.78
CA PHE A 349 4.04 13.28 16.77
C PHE A 349 4.40 12.69 18.15
N GLU A 350 3.90 13.24 19.25
CA GLU A 350 4.11 12.68 20.59
C GLU A 350 3.42 11.32 20.76
N HIS A 351 2.36 11.06 19.99
CA HIS A 351 1.62 9.80 20.06
C HIS A 351 2.21 8.71 19.16
N LEU A 352 2.98 9.07 18.12
CA LEU A 352 3.42 8.14 17.07
C LEU A 352 4.18 6.92 17.63
N ALA A 353 5.08 7.13 18.59
CA ALA A 353 5.88 6.05 19.17
C ALA A 353 5.06 5.02 19.99
N HIS A 354 3.82 5.35 20.32
CA HIS A 354 2.92 4.49 21.10
C HIS A 354 1.99 3.65 20.24
N ILE A 355 1.86 3.97 18.94
CA ILE A 355 1.03 3.22 17.98
C ILE A 355 1.95 2.22 17.29
N THR A 356 1.90 0.96 17.74
CA THR A 356 2.75 -0.12 17.22
C THR A 356 2.03 -0.99 16.21
N GLU A 357 0.70 -1.01 16.23
CA GLU A 357 -0.13 -1.82 15.36
C GLU A 357 -1.13 -0.92 14.62
N ALA A 358 -0.77 -0.44 13.44
CA ALA A 358 -1.66 0.26 12.51
C ALA A 358 -1.08 0.18 11.10
N ALA A 359 -1.92 0.06 10.08
CA ALA A 359 -1.39 0.03 8.71
C ALA A 359 -1.05 1.43 8.20
N GLU A 360 -1.95 2.38 8.41
CA GLU A 360 -1.74 3.80 8.12
C GLU A 360 -1.88 4.65 9.39
N ILE A 361 -0.95 5.58 9.59
CA ILE A 361 -1.01 6.55 10.69
C ILE A 361 -1.02 7.97 10.12
N LEU A 362 -2.10 8.70 10.38
CA LEU A 362 -2.32 10.08 9.92
C LEU A 362 -2.20 11.02 11.11
N LEU A 363 -1.36 12.06 10.97
CA LEU A 363 -0.94 12.88 12.10
C LEU A 363 -1.45 14.32 11.96
N GLY A 364 -2.26 14.75 12.93
CA GLY A 364 -2.74 16.11 13.11
C GLY A 364 -4.10 16.40 12.47
N GLU A 365 -4.70 17.51 12.89
CA GLU A 365 -6.07 17.94 12.49
C GLU A 365 -6.20 18.33 11.00
N HIS A 366 -5.10 18.35 10.25
CA HIS A 366 -5.07 18.66 8.81
C HIS A 366 -4.83 17.42 7.94
N ALA A 367 -4.85 16.22 8.52
CA ALA A 367 -4.66 14.96 7.83
C ALA A 367 -5.91 14.05 7.94
N PRO A 368 -7.10 14.50 7.47
CA PRO A 368 -8.28 13.64 7.46
C PRO A 368 -8.04 12.46 6.50
N GLY A 369 -8.65 11.32 6.80
CA GLY A 369 -8.53 10.09 6.00
C GLY A 369 -8.81 10.29 4.51
N THR A 370 -9.68 11.24 4.15
CA THR A 370 -9.97 11.60 2.76
C THR A 370 -8.72 12.02 1.97
N LEU A 371 -7.81 12.80 2.57
CA LEU A 371 -6.59 13.21 1.87
C LEU A 371 -5.66 12.02 1.64
N ALA A 372 -5.54 11.13 2.62
CA ALA A 372 -4.74 9.92 2.53
C ALA A 372 -5.29 8.97 1.45
N ASN A 373 -6.59 8.68 1.52
CA ASN A 373 -7.29 7.78 0.61
C ASN A 373 -7.19 8.20 -0.85
N TYR A 374 -7.09 9.51 -1.13
CA TYR A 374 -7.19 10.04 -2.48
C TYR A 374 -5.91 10.68 -3.03
N LEU A 375 -5.14 11.43 -2.23
CA LEU A 375 -4.21 12.43 -2.77
C LEU A 375 -2.80 12.42 -2.17
N MET A 376 -2.60 11.97 -0.92
CA MET A 376 -1.31 12.15 -0.25
C MET A 376 -0.18 11.27 -0.82
N GLY A 377 -0.53 10.15 -1.45
CA GLY A 377 0.43 9.21 -2.05
C GLY A 377 0.53 7.85 -1.37
N PRO A 378 0.48 7.74 -0.02
CA PRO A 378 0.30 6.47 0.67
C PRO A 378 -0.90 5.68 0.14
N ASN A 379 -0.83 4.36 0.27
CA ASN A 379 -1.76 3.46 -0.38
C ASN A 379 -3.01 3.21 0.47
N CYS A 380 -4.19 3.37 -0.10
CA CYS A 380 -5.46 3.09 0.58
C CYS A 380 -5.89 1.60 0.51
N VAL A 381 -5.09 0.74 -0.12
CA VAL A 381 -5.26 -0.72 -0.03
C VAL A 381 -4.45 -1.20 1.16
N LEU A 382 -5.15 -1.37 2.28
CA LEU A 382 -4.57 -1.62 3.59
C LEU A 382 -5.04 -2.98 4.15
N PRO A 383 -4.25 -3.61 5.04
CA PRO A 383 -4.67 -4.81 5.73
C PRO A 383 -5.76 -4.51 6.76
N THR A 384 -6.87 -5.25 6.69
CA THR A 384 -8.02 -5.14 7.60
C THR A 384 -8.06 -6.30 8.61
N SER A 385 -9.03 -6.27 9.53
CA SER A 385 -9.29 -7.35 10.52
C SER A 385 -8.09 -7.67 11.40
N GLY A 386 -7.37 -6.63 11.82
CA GLY A 386 -6.17 -6.79 12.66
C GLY A 386 -4.96 -7.35 11.92
N ALA A 387 -5.01 -7.48 10.59
CA ALA A 387 -3.87 -7.96 9.81
C ALA A 387 -2.69 -6.97 9.78
N ALA A 388 -2.89 -5.71 10.19
CA ALA A 388 -1.82 -4.74 10.42
C ALA A 388 -0.73 -5.25 11.39
N ARG A 389 -1.02 -6.28 12.19
CA ARG A 389 -0.03 -6.97 13.06
C ARG A 389 1.10 -7.67 12.31
N THR A 390 0.84 -8.08 11.07
CA THR A 390 1.76 -8.91 10.30
C THR A 390 1.87 -8.51 8.83
N HIS A 391 1.06 -7.54 8.40
CA HIS A 391 1.03 -7.05 7.03
C HIS A 391 1.24 -5.55 7.01
N SER A 392 1.92 -5.09 5.96
CA SER A 392 2.09 -3.67 5.66
C SER A 392 1.04 -3.20 4.65
N PRO A 393 0.81 -1.88 4.50
CA PRO A 393 0.10 -1.32 3.35
C PRO A 393 0.59 -1.87 2.03
N LEU A 394 -0.28 -1.92 1.01
CA LEU A 394 0.16 -2.22 -0.34
C LEU A 394 1.22 -1.19 -0.78
N GLY A 395 2.33 -1.68 -1.29
CA GLY A 395 3.43 -0.86 -1.80
C GLY A 395 4.29 -1.64 -2.79
N VAL A 396 5.41 -1.03 -3.23
CA VAL A 396 6.27 -1.65 -4.26
C VAL A 396 6.80 -3.02 -3.83
N HIS A 397 7.05 -3.24 -2.53
CA HIS A 397 7.55 -4.50 -2.01
C HIS A 397 6.59 -5.67 -2.23
N ASN A 398 5.28 -5.45 -2.33
CA ASN A 398 4.30 -6.50 -2.65
C ASN A 398 4.44 -7.00 -4.11
N PHE A 399 5.08 -6.21 -4.96
CA PHE A 399 5.33 -6.52 -6.37
C PHE A 399 6.78 -6.94 -6.64
N LEU A 400 7.62 -7.01 -5.60
CA LEU A 400 9.02 -7.41 -5.67
C LEU A 400 9.25 -8.75 -4.98
N LYS A 401 10.32 -9.44 -5.37
CA LYS A 401 10.88 -10.61 -4.69
C LYS A 401 12.34 -10.34 -4.41
N SER A 402 12.84 -10.72 -3.24
CA SER A 402 14.28 -10.73 -2.98
C SER A 402 14.85 -12.14 -3.16
N ALA A 403 16.08 -12.22 -3.64
CA ALA A 403 16.88 -13.43 -3.66
C ALA A 403 18.20 -13.17 -2.93
N SER A 404 18.53 -14.00 -1.94
CA SER A 404 19.84 -13.96 -1.31
C SER A 404 20.92 -14.33 -2.32
N VAL A 405 21.98 -13.53 -2.39
CA VAL A 405 23.14 -13.75 -3.24
C VAL A 405 24.34 -13.98 -2.35
N GLY A 406 25.11 -15.02 -2.64
CA GLY A 406 26.32 -15.37 -1.91
C GLY A 406 27.48 -15.63 -2.86
N HIS A 407 28.64 -15.08 -2.53
CA HIS A 407 29.90 -15.34 -3.20
C HIS A 407 30.98 -15.66 -2.17
N VAL A 408 31.75 -16.71 -2.43
CA VAL A 408 32.85 -17.13 -1.57
C VAL A 408 34.10 -17.27 -2.42
N THR A 409 35.14 -16.50 -2.06
CA THR A 409 36.47 -16.58 -2.65
C THR A 409 37.21 -17.85 -2.18
N ALA A 410 38.35 -18.17 -2.78
CA ALA A 410 39.18 -19.29 -2.32
C ALA A 410 39.61 -19.16 -0.85
N ALA A 411 39.96 -17.94 -0.41
CA ALA A 411 40.34 -17.66 0.97
C ALA A 411 39.17 -17.88 1.94
N GLY A 412 37.99 -17.32 1.61
CA GLY A 412 36.78 -17.52 2.42
C GLY A 412 36.35 -18.98 2.45
N TYR A 413 36.52 -19.73 1.36
CA TYR A 413 36.22 -21.16 1.31
C TYR A 413 37.12 -21.96 2.24
N ALA A 414 38.43 -21.68 2.26
CA ALA A 414 39.37 -22.36 3.15
C ALA A 414 38.99 -22.18 4.64
N GLU A 415 38.44 -21.01 5.00
CA GLU A 415 37.90 -20.75 6.34
C GLU A 415 36.59 -21.52 6.59
N LEU A 416 35.61 -21.43 5.68
CA LEU A 416 34.25 -21.95 5.91
C LEU A 416 34.14 -23.47 5.76
N ALA A 417 34.87 -24.08 4.83
CA ALA A 417 34.69 -25.47 4.44
C ALA A 417 34.86 -26.48 5.59
N PRO A 418 35.85 -26.36 6.50
CA PRO A 418 35.97 -27.27 7.65
C PRO A 418 34.77 -27.22 8.60
N HIS A 419 34.21 -26.02 8.81
CA HIS A 419 33.01 -25.85 9.65
C HIS A 419 31.79 -26.50 9.00
N ALA A 420 31.57 -26.25 7.71
CA ALA A 420 30.48 -26.87 6.96
C ALA A 420 30.61 -28.40 6.91
N HIS A 421 31.83 -28.93 6.73
CA HIS A 421 32.07 -30.37 6.74
C HIS A 421 31.69 -31.01 8.08
N ARG A 422 32.03 -30.35 9.19
CA ARG A 422 31.70 -30.83 10.54
C ARG A 422 30.20 -30.86 10.79
N PHE A 423 29.46 -29.82 10.38
CA PHE A 423 27.99 -29.82 10.46
C PHE A 423 27.39 -30.94 9.61
N ALA A 424 27.85 -31.08 8.36
CA ALA A 424 27.36 -32.14 7.49
C ALA A 424 27.60 -33.54 8.05
N LYS A 425 28.75 -33.78 8.71
CA LYS A 425 29.02 -35.05 9.40
C LYS A 425 28.20 -35.24 10.67
N LEU A 426 27.98 -34.16 11.43
CA LEU A 426 27.14 -34.18 12.63
C LEU A 426 25.69 -34.53 12.29
N GLU A 427 25.18 -34.00 11.18
CA GLU A 427 23.81 -34.23 10.70
C GLU A 427 23.66 -35.51 9.85
N GLY A 428 24.77 -36.16 9.49
CA GLY A 428 24.76 -37.38 8.68
C GLY A 428 24.55 -37.18 7.16
N PHE A 429 24.78 -35.97 6.65
CA PHE A 429 24.64 -35.62 5.23
C PHE A 429 25.96 -35.75 4.45
N ASP A 430 26.33 -36.96 4.08
CA ASP A 430 27.60 -37.25 3.41
C ASP A 430 27.81 -36.48 2.09
N GLY A 431 26.74 -36.26 1.30
CA GLY A 431 26.82 -35.45 0.09
C GLY A 431 27.25 -34.00 0.36
N HIS A 432 26.72 -33.38 1.42
CA HIS A 432 27.11 -32.04 1.85
C HIS A 432 28.56 -32.03 2.34
N ALA A 433 28.94 -33.04 3.13
CA ALA A 433 30.31 -33.16 3.64
C ALA A 433 31.33 -33.30 2.49
N ASN A 434 30.99 -34.09 1.47
CA ASN A 434 31.84 -34.30 0.30
C ASN A 434 32.03 -33.00 -0.51
N ALA A 435 30.96 -32.20 -0.66
CA ALA A 435 30.96 -30.94 -1.41
C ALA A 435 31.85 -29.83 -0.79
N VAL A 436 32.36 -30.04 0.42
CA VAL A 436 33.31 -29.12 1.10
C VAL A 436 34.58 -29.85 1.58
N SER A 437 34.86 -31.03 1.02
CA SER A 437 36.03 -31.84 1.35
C SER A 437 37.11 -31.76 0.27
N SER A 438 38.22 -32.49 0.47
CA SER A 438 39.27 -32.66 -0.54
C SER A 438 38.79 -33.25 -1.87
N LEU A 439 37.61 -33.90 -1.91
CA LEU A 439 36.99 -34.35 -3.16
C LEU A 439 36.66 -33.18 -4.09
N ARG A 440 36.27 -32.01 -3.55
CA ARG A 440 36.01 -30.81 -4.34
C ARG A 440 37.29 -30.14 -4.81
N GLU A 441 38.32 -30.12 -3.97
CA GLU A 441 39.65 -29.60 -4.35
C GLU A 441 40.23 -30.42 -5.52
N GLY A 442 40.10 -31.75 -5.45
CA GLY A 442 40.53 -32.66 -6.50
C GLY A 442 39.78 -32.53 -7.83
N ALA A 443 38.64 -31.84 -7.87
CA ALA A 443 37.86 -31.59 -9.08
C ALA A 443 38.32 -30.34 -9.86
N GLY A 444 39.31 -29.59 -9.37
CA GLY A 444 39.90 -28.44 -10.06
C GLY A 444 39.16 -27.12 -9.83
N LEU A 445 39.30 -26.55 -8.64
CA LEU A 445 38.79 -25.20 -8.34
C LEU A 445 39.59 -24.14 -9.14
N HIS A 446 38.93 -23.41 -10.03
CA HIS A 446 39.52 -22.29 -10.75
C HIS A 446 39.16 -20.97 -10.07
N GLU A 447 40.13 -20.05 -9.91
CA GLU A 447 39.86 -18.68 -9.49
C GLU A 447 39.07 -17.94 -10.57
N MET A 448 37.97 -17.29 -10.19
CA MET A 448 37.29 -16.33 -11.07
C MET A 448 37.95 -14.96 -10.93
N GLY A 449 38.39 -14.37 -12.04
CA GLY A 449 38.76 -12.96 -12.09
C GLY A 449 37.51 -12.09 -12.00
N ILE A 450 37.32 -11.39 -10.88
CA ILE A 450 36.22 -10.44 -10.72
C ILE A 450 36.64 -9.14 -11.40
N VAL A 451 35.98 -8.79 -12.51
CA VAL A 451 35.99 -7.41 -13.01
C VAL A 451 34.94 -6.67 -12.19
N ALA A 452 35.38 -5.78 -11.30
CA ALA A 452 34.48 -4.88 -10.60
C ALA A 452 33.78 -4.00 -11.64
N GLY A 453 32.52 -4.31 -11.96
CA GLY A 453 31.63 -3.38 -12.62
C GLY A 453 31.30 -2.28 -11.64
N ASP A 454 31.36 -1.04 -12.12
CA ASP A 454 31.12 0.21 -11.39
C ASP A 454 29.80 0.11 -10.59
N ALA A 455 29.91 -0.23 -9.31
CA ALA A 455 28.81 -0.15 -8.36
C ALA A 455 28.68 1.33 -8.02
N GLY A 456 27.70 1.99 -8.65
CA GLY A 456 27.43 3.39 -8.45
C GLY A 456 27.36 3.74 -6.97
N ASP A 457 28.09 4.81 -6.63
CA ASP A 457 28.19 5.45 -5.32
C ASP A 457 26.79 5.75 -4.76
N ALA A 458 26.30 4.88 -3.87
CA ALA A 458 25.11 5.13 -3.07
C ALA A 458 25.57 5.80 -1.77
N GLY A 459 25.30 7.11 -1.70
CA GLY A 459 25.78 8.08 -0.73
C GLY A 459 25.88 7.62 0.72
N ASP A 460 27.03 7.96 1.30
CA ASP A 460 27.33 7.95 2.72
C ASP A 460 26.42 8.94 3.46
N ALA A 461 25.47 8.41 4.25
CA ALA A 461 24.73 9.17 5.24
C ALA A 461 25.63 9.39 6.46
N GLY A 462 26.27 10.56 6.51
CA GLY A 462 27.18 10.96 7.58
C GLY A 462 26.53 10.96 8.96
N ASP A 463 27.11 10.16 9.85
CA ASP A 463 26.87 10.17 11.30
C ASP A 463 27.74 11.23 11.99
N ALA A 464 27.18 11.79 13.06
CA ALA A 464 27.70 12.86 13.88
C ALA A 464 28.92 12.43 14.71
N GLY A 465 29.83 13.37 15.00
CA GLY A 465 30.88 13.10 16.00
C GLY A 465 32.06 14.07 16.08
N ASP A 466 31.80 15.24 16.67
CA ASP A 466 32.59 15.87 17.76
C ASP A 466 33.99 16.52 17.54
N ALA A 467 34.06 17.70 18.16
CA ALA A 467 35.12 18.58 18.64
C ALA A 467 36.61 18.39 18.28
N GLY A 468 37.23 19.53 17.92
CA GLY A 468 38.45 19.96 18.63
C GLY A 468 39.48 20.77 17.84
N SER A 469 39.79 21.97 18.38
CA SER A 469 41.02 22.78 18.24
C SER A 469 41.19 23.60 16.95
N ASP A 470 41.71 24.83 16.94
CA ASP A 470 41.93 25.88 17.95
C ASP A 470 42.43 27.11 17.16
N GLY A 471 42.22 28.31 17.70
CA GLY A 471 43.17 29.42 17.56
C GLY A 471 42.89 30.50 16.51
N SER A 472 42.21 31.57 16.93
CA SER A 472 42.35 32.92 16.37
C SER A 472 42.56 33.94 17.48
N ASP A 473 43.71 34.60 17.47
CA ASP A 473 44.07 35.90 18.07
C ASP A 473 45.44 36.23 17.42
N GLY A 474 45.82 37.43 16.97
CA GLY A 474 45.35 38.78 17.14
C GLY A 474 46.58 39.69 16.97
N SER A 475 46.45 40.71 16.11
CA SER A 475 47.12 42.03 16.14
C SER A 475 48.65 42.22 15.87
N ASP A 476 48.88 43.16 14.93
CA ASP A 476 49.77 44.35 14.99
C ASP A 476 51.11 44.46 14.20
N GLU A 477 51.02 45.36 13.21
CA GLU A 477 51.87 46.52 12.86
C GLU A 477 53.19 46.46 12.04
N VAL A 478 53.31 47.53 11.22
CA VAL A 478 54.47 48.16 10.51
C VAL A 478 54.89 47.51 9.17
N GLY A 479 55.05 48.19 8.03
CA GLY A 479 54.96 49.59 7.62
C GLY A 479 55.47 49.80 6.17
N SER A 480 55.22 51.01 5.65
CA SER A 480 55.87 51.75 4.53
C SER A 480 55.72 51.34 3.04
N ASP A 481 55.36 52.40 2.28
CA ASP A 481 55.72 52.79 0.91
C ASP A 481 54.73 52.63 -0.27
N LYS A 482 54.49 53.80 -0.89
CA LYS A 482 53.77 54.19 -2.13
C LYS A 482 54.78 54.27 -3.31
N PRO A 483 54.43 54.66 -4.58
CA PRO A 483 53.18 54.63 -5.37
C PRO A 483 53.39 54.24 -6.87
N GLU A 484 52.39 54.53 -7.74
CA GLU A 484 52.39 54.69 -9.23
C GLU A 484 52.20 53.40 -10.07
N ALA A 485 51.45 53.35 -11.19
CA ALA A 485 51.03 54.37 -12.16
C ALA A 485 49.69 54.02 -12.89
N ALA A 486 49.10 55.04 -13.52
CA ALA A 486 48.08 54.99 -14.59
C ALA A 486 48.61 54.22 -15.84
N ILE A 487 47.88 53.90 -16.92
CA ILE A 487 47.30 54.78 -17.97
C ILE A 487 46.37 53.96 -18.90
N ASP A 488 45.36 54.64 -19.49
CA ASP A 488 44.77 54.55 -20.86
C ASP A 488 44.13 53.25 -21.37
N GLU A 489 42.84 53.21 -21.74
CA GLU A 489 42.07 53.88 -22.82
C GLU A 489 41.97 53.05 -24.11
N GLY A 490 40.71 52.87 -24.53
CA GLY A 490 40.34 53.01 -25.96
C GLY A 490 40.12 51.74 -26.77
N GLY A 491 38.97 51.67 -27.44
CA GLY A 491 38.88 51.06 -28.77
C GLY A 491 37.73 50.08 -29.05
N GLU A 492 36.62 50.64 -29.57
CA GLU A 492 35.85 50.17 -30.75
C GLU A 492 35.63 48.66 -30.97
N ARG A 493 34.39 48.16 -30.82
CA ARG A 493 33.35 48.03 -31.86
C ARG A 493 33.76 47.33 -33.18
N ASN A 494 33.04 46.21 -33.38
CA ASN A 494 32.43 45.71 -34.63
C ASN A 494 33.20 44.65 -35.45
N SER A 495 32.70 43.42 -35.46
CA SER A 495 32.18 42.69 -36.66
C SER A 495 32.19 41.16 -36.47
N GLY A 496 31.22 40.48 -37.12
CA GLY A 496 31.01 39.03 -37.17
C GLY A 496 29.60 38.68 -36.69
N GLU A 497 28.55 38.58 -37.51
CA GLU A 497 28.36 37.72 -38.70
C GLU A 497 28.83 36.28 -38.49
N GLY A 498 27.86 35.35 -38.40
CA GLY A 498 27.99 34.00 -38.97
C GLY A 498 28.01 32.82 -38.00
N ALA A 499 26.84 32.19 -37.87
CA ALA A 499 26.61 30.74 -37.87
C ALA A 499 27.33 29.82 -36.85
N ALA A 500 26.57 29.24 -35.92
CA ALA A 500 26.02 27.87 -36.00
C ALA A 500 25.14 27.59 -34.77
#